data_AF-A0A257QKA1-F1
#
_entry.id   AF-A0A257QKA1-F1
#
_cell.length_a   1.000
_cell.length_b   1.000
_cell.length_c   1.000
_cell.angle_alpha   90.00
_cell.angle_beta   90.00
_cell.angle_gamma   90.00
#
_symmetry.space_group_name_H-M   'P 1'
#
loop_
_entity.id
_entity.type
_entity.pdbx_description
1 polymer ?
#
loop_
_entity_poly.entity_id
_entity_poly.type
_entity_poly.pdbx_seq_one_letter_code
_entity_poly.pdbx_strand_id
1 'polypeptide(L)'
;MTARLPPSRQATQLPDLASRLRASLATEIRPPDDAALALFLARLAAARQLVLDFHIQNLLLSHLPRTPAALAEAVARLDRAALANGGKITRNLTLDLINDLRIID
;
A
#
# COMPACT_ATOMS: atom_id res chain seq x y z
N MET A 1 -12.56 11.18 -13.18
CA MET A 1 -11.62 10.56 -14.15
C MET A 1 -10.28 10.38 -13.45
N THR A 2 -9.59 9.26 -13.70
CA THR A 2 -8.21 9.02 -13.24
C THR A 2 -7.34 8.60 -14.43
N ALA A 3 -6.06 8.92 -14.40
CA ALA A 3 -5.11 8.54 -15.44
C ALA A 3 -3.67 8.62 -14.93
N ARG A 4 -2.74 7.97 -15.65
CA ARG A 4 -1.30 8.03 -15.35
C ARG A 4 -0.61 9.30 -15.87
N LEU A 5 -1.28 10.04 -16.74
CA LEU A 5 -0.80 11.31 -17.29
C LEU A 5 -1.82 12.41 -16.98
N PRO A 6 -1.37 13.67 -16.76
CA PRO A 6 -2.28 14.77 -16.53
C PRO A 6 -3.25 14.94 -17.71
N PRO A 7 -4.51 15.37 -17.47
CA PRO A 7 -5.53 15.51 -18.51
C PRO A 7 -5.06 16.27 -19.76
N SER A 8 -4.24 17.31 -19.58
CA SER A 8 -3.68 18.12 -20.67
C SER A 8 -2.69 17.38 -21.59
N ARG A 9 -2.12 16.26 -21.14
CA ARG A 9 -1.17 15.41 -21.89
C ARG A 9 -1.80 14.13 -22.41
N GLN A 10 -3.11 13.95 -22.29
CA GLN A 10 -3.74 12.76 -22.83
C GLN A 10 -3.84 12.82 -24.35
N ALA A 11 -3.43 11.72 -24.98
CA ALA A 11 -3.61 11.55 -26.41
C ALA A 11 -5.10 11.40 -26.70
N THR A 12 -5.70 12.41 -27.35
CA THR A 12 -7.09 12.39 -27.79
C THR A 12 -7.18 12.94 -29.20
N GLN A 13 -8.01 12.32 -30.05
CA GLN A 13 -8.19 12.73 -31.45
C GLN A 13 -9.32 13.75 -31.63
N LEU A 14 -10.21 13.90 -30.64
CA LEU A 14 -11.33 14.85 -30.68
C LEU A 14 -10.90 16.21 -30.12
N PRO A 15 -10.90 17.28 -30.93
CA PRO A 15 -10.47 18.60 -30.49
C PRO A 15 -11.27 19.17 -29.31
N ASP A 16 -12.59 18.97 -29.30
CA ASP A 16 -13.47 19.43 -28.20
C ASP A 16 -13.12 18.75 -26.87
N LEU A 17 -12.90 17.43 -26.89
CA LEU A 17 -12.47 16.68 -25.72
C LEU A 17 -11.10 17.15 -25.23
N ALA A 18 -10.14 17.36 -26.13
CA ALA A 18 -8.81 17.86 -25.79
C ALA A 18 -8.89 19.21 -25.08
N SER A 19 -9.76 20.12 -25.53
CA SER A 19 -10.01 21.40 -24.88
C SER A 19 -10.59 21.22 -23.48
N ARG A 20 -11.64 20.40 -23.34
CA ARG A 20 -12.27 20.12 -22.04
C ARG A 20 -11.30 19.50 -21.02
N LEU A 21 -10.45 18.57 -21.45
CA LEU A 21 -9.43 17.97 -20.58
C LEU A 21 -8.40 19.01 -20.12
N ARG A 22 -7.97 19.93 -21.01
CA ARG A 22 -7.06 21.02 -20.63
C ARG A 22 -7.69 22.02 -19.66
N ALA A 23 -9.00 22.25 -19.77
CA ALA A 23 -9.74 23.15 -18.88
C ALA A 23 -10.12 22.51 -17.54
N SER A 24 -9.97 21.19 -17.39
CA SER A 24 -10.32 20.48 -16.16
C SER A 24 -9.29 20.69 -15.04
N LEU A 25 -9.77 20.76 -13.80
CA LEU A 25 -8.90 20.75 -12.61
C LEU A 25 -8.25 19.36 -12.47
N ALA A 26 -6.94 19.35 -12.21
CA ALA A 26 -6.18 18.14 -12.02
C ALA A 26 -5.30 18.26 -10.77
N THR A 27 -5.28 17.18 -9.98
CA THR A 27 -4.39 17.01 -8.84
C THR A 27 -3.61 15.72 -9.02
N GLU A 28 -2.30 15.78 -8.84
CA GLU A 28 -1.44 14.60 -8.88
C GLU A 28 -1.50 13.82 -7.56
N ILE A 29 -1.61 12.50 -7.66
CA ILE A 29 -1.35 11.59 -6.54
C ILE A 29 0.07 11.07 -6.70
N ARG A 30 0.97 11.55 -5.84
CA ARG A 30 2.37 11.12 -5.81
C ARG A 30 2.52 9.79 -5.06
N PRO A 31 3.63 9.07 -5.29
CA PRO A 31 4.00 7.95 -4.42
C PRO A 31 4.02 8.38 -2.95
N PRO A 32 3.62 7.51 -2.01
CA PRO A 32 3.63 7.84 -0.60
C PRO A 32 5.06 7.99 -0.08
N ASP A 33 5.26 8.90 0.86
CA ASP A 33 6.46 8.94 1.67
C ASP A 33 6.38 7.92 2.82
N ASP A 34 7.46 7.81 3.59
CA ASP A 34 7.55 6.84 4.69
C ASP A 34 6.52 7.09 5.79
N ALA A 35 6.23 8.35 6.08
CA ALA A 35 5.24 8.73 7.09
C ALA A 35 3.82 8.31 6.64
N ALA A 36 3.49 8.52 5.37
CA ALA A 36 2.24 8.08 4.77
C ALA A 36 2.15 6.55 4.75
N LEU A 37 3.23 5.83 4.44
CA LEU A 37 3.28 4.37 4.48
C LEU A 37 3.09 3.83 5.91
N ALA A 38 3.73 4.44 6.91
CA ALA A 38 3.56 4.06 8.31
C ALA A 38 2.10 4.26 8.78
N LEU A 39 1.51 5.41 8.47
CA LEU A 39 0.10 5.68 8.77
C LEU A 39 -0.83 4.71 8.04
N PHE A 40 -0.52 4.40 6.78
CA PHE A 40 -1.29 3.45 5.99
C PHE A 40 -1.22 2.04 6.58
N LEU A 41 -0.03 1.58 6.99
CA LEU A 41 0.16 0.31 7.69
C LEU A 41 -0.66 0.25 8.99
N ALA A 42 -0.55 1.28 9.83
CA ALA A 42 -1.31 1.37 11.08
C ALA A 42 -2.82 1.29 10.82
N ARG A 43 -3.30 2.00 9.79
CA ARG A 43 -4.72 1.97 9.40
C ARG A 43 -5.16 0.60 8.88
N LEU A 44 -4.34 -0.07 8.07
CA LEU A 44 -4.62 -1.41 7.56
C LEU A 44 -4.71 -2.44 8.69
N ALA A 45 -3.81 -2.36 9.66
CA ALA A 45 -3.80 -3.23 10.84
C ALA A 45 -5.03 -2.98 11.72
N ALA A 46 -5.34 -1.71 12.00
CA ALA A 46 -6.52 -1.33 12.78
C ALA A 46 -7.83 -1.79 12.13
N ALA A 47 -7.94 -1.71 10.80
CA ALA A 47 -9.11 -2.20 10.05
C ALA A 47 -9.34 -3.71 10.20
N ARG A 48 -8.32 -4.47 10.62
CA ARG A 48 -8.38 -5.91 10.92
C ARG A 48 -8.22 -6.22 12.40
N GLN A 49 -8.31 -5.21 13.27
CA GLN A 49 -8.14 -5.34 14.72
C GLN A 49 -6.79 -5.95 15.13
N LEU A 50 -5.76 -5.84 14.27
CA LEU A 50 -4.43 -6.31 14.58
C LEU A 50 -3.67 -5.29 15.40
N VAL A 51 -3.08 -5.74 16.50
CA VAL A 51 -2.14 -4.93 17.29
C VAL A 51 -0.73 -5.25 16.81
N LEU A 52 -0.16 -4.35 16.01
CA LEU A 52 1.24 -4.40 15.61
C LEU A 52 2.05 -3.50 16.53
N ASP A 53 2.98 -4.07 17.30
CA ASP A 53 3.93 -3.24 18.05
C ASP A 53 4.88 -2.50 17.09
N PHE A 54 5.60 -1.52 17.65
CA PHE A 54 6.53 -0.67 16.89
C PHE A 54 7.65 -1.46 16.20
N HIS A 55 8.13 -2.55 16.80
CA HIS A 55 9.18 -3.37 16.21
C HIS A 55 8.68 -4.16 14.99
N ILE A 56 7.47 -4.71 15.07
CA ILE A 56 6.83 -5.39 13.94
C ILE A 56 6.53 -4.41 12.80
N GLN A 57 6.01 -3.22 13.12
CA GLN A 57 5.76 -2.18 12.11
C GLN A 57 7.05 -1.79 11.37
N ASN A 58 8.13 -1.53 12.11
CA ASN A 58 9.42 -1.19 11.50
C ASN A 58 10.00 -2.34 10.67
N LEU A 59 9.83 -3.58 11.12
CA LEU A 59 10.29 -4.76 10.39
C LEU A 59 9.60 -4.85 9.02
N LEU A 60 8.27 -4.67 8.99
CA LEU A 60 7.50 -4.65 7.74
C LEU A 60 7.95 -3.50 6.82
N LEU A 61 8.03 -2.28 7.35
CA LEU A 61 8.39 -1.09 6.57
C LEU A 61 9.83 -1.12 6.04
N SER A 62 10.74 -1.80 6.74
CA SER A 62 12.16 -1.88 6.35
C SER A 62 12.45 -2.97 5.31
N HIS A 63 11.62 -4.01 5.25
CA HIS A 63 11.88 -5.18 4.41
C HIS A 63 10.94 -5.34 3.23
N LEU A 64 9.75 -4.73 3.26
CA LEU A 64 8.80 -4.80 2.17
C LEU A 64 9.04 -3.68 1.15
N PRO A 65 8.63 -3.87 -0.11
CA PRO A 65 8.59 -2.79 -1.08
C PRO A 65 7.83 -1.57 -0.53
N ARG A 66 8.32 -0.36 -0.81
CA ARG A 66 7.69 0.93 -0.43
C ARG A 66 6.43 1.22 -1.26
N THR A 67 5.47 0.30 -1.24
CA THR A 67 4.21 0.41 -1.98
C THR A 67 3.01 0.08 -1.09
N PRO A 68 1.87 0.77 -1.26
CA PRO A 68 0.65 0.43 -0.52
C PRO A 68 0.17 -1.01 -0.75
N ALA A 69 0.39 -1.56 -1.95
CA ALA A 69 -0.02 -2.92 -2.31
C ALA A 69 0.72 -3.97 -1.46
N ALA A 70 2.05 -3.86 -1.34
CA ALA A 70 2.86 -4.78 -0.53
C ALA A 70 2.45 -4.75 0.96
N LEU A 71 2.18 -3.56 1.52
CA LEU A 71 1.72 -3.43 2.90
C LEU A 71 0.33 -4.05 3.11
N ALA A 72 -0.59 -3.85 2.15
CA ALA A 72 -1.93 -4.42 2.21
C ALA A 72 -1.90 -5.96 2.16
N GLU A 73 -1.05 -6.53 1.30
CA GLU A 73 -0.85 -7.97 1.23
C GLU A 73 -0.24 -8.54 2.50
N ALA A 74 0.83 -7.91 3.01
CA ALA A 74 1.49 -8.35 4.23
C ALA A 74 0.54 -8.35 5.43
N VAL A 75 -0.26 -7.30 5.60
CA VAL A 75 -1.27 -7.23 6.67
C VAL A 75 -2.34 -8.32 6.50
N ALA A 76 -2.82 -8.56 5.28
CA ALA A 76 -3.81 -9.62 5.03
C ALA A 76 -3.26 -11.03 5.27
N ARG A 77 -1.97 -11.27 5.02
CA ARG A 77 -1.30 -12.53 5.32
C ARG A 77 -1.04 -12.68 6.81
N LEU A 78 -0.61 -11.62 7.49
CA LEU A 78 -0.41 -11.60 8.95
C LEU A 78 -1.71 -11.88 9.69
N ASP A 79 -2.81 -11.27 9.27
CA ASP A 79 -4.14 -11.51 9.84
C ASP A 79 -4.53 -13.00 9.80
N ARG A 80 -4.44 -13.61 8.60
CA ARG A 80 -4.71 -15.04 8.42
C ARG A 80 -3.79 -15.92 9.26
N ALA A 81 -2.52 -15.58 9.31
CA ALA A 81 -1.53 -16.36 10.06
C ALA A 81 -1.70 -16.20 11.58
N ALA A 82 -2.12 -15.02 12.06
CA ALA A 82 -2.44 -14.77 13.46
C ALA A 82 -3.67 -15.58 13.87
N LEU A 83 -4.73 -15.60 13.05
CA LEU A 83 -5.92 -16.42 13.31
C LEU A 83 -5.57 -17.91 13.43
N ALA A 84 -4.65 -18.42 12.60
CA ALA A 84 -4.17 -19.80 12.69
C ALA A 84 -3.32 -20.07 13.96
N ASN A 85 -2.65 -19.05 14.51
CA ASN A 85 -1.74 -19.14 15.67
C ASN A 85 -2.34 -18.58 16.98
N GLY A 86 -3.67 -18.58 17.12
CA GLY A 86 -4.34 -18.15 18.36
C GLY A 86 -4.31 -16.64 18.60
N GLY A 87 -4.26 -15.85 17.53
CA GLY A 87 -4.40 -14.39 17.53
C GLY A 87 -3.12 -13.60 17.86
N LYS A 88 -1.98 -14.27 18.05
CA LYS A 88 -0.72 -13.60 18.40
C LYS A 88 0.14 -13.34 17.17
N ILE A 89 0.54 -12.08 16.99
CA ILE A 89 1.56 -11.68 16.02
C ILE A 89 2.90 -11.69 16.74
N THR A 90 3.86 -12.45 16.22
CA THR A 90 5.21 -12.53 16.78
C THR A 90 6.24 -12.08 15.75
N ARG A 91 7.45 -11.79 16.24
CA ARG A 91 8.57 -11.43 15.37
C ARG A 91 8.90 -12.55 14.38
N ASN A 92 8.93 -13.80 14.82
CA ASN A 92 9.25 -14.94 13.96
C ASN A 92 8.18 -15.12 12.87
N LEU A 93 6.89 -15.08 13.24
CA LEU A 93 5.80 -15.15 12.27
C LEU A 93 5.91 -14.07 11.19
N THR A 94 6.29 -12.85 11.60
CA THR A 94 6.48 -11.73 10.67
C THR A 94 7.69 -11.95 9.74
N LEU A 95 8.79 -12.49 10.26
CA LEU A 95 9.98 -12.80 9.46
C LEU A 95 9.69 -13.89 8.43
N ASP A 96 9.00 -14.95 8.82
CA ASP A 96 8.61 -16.04 7.91
C ASP A 96 7.75 -15.49 6.77
N LEU A 97 6.79 -14.63 7.10
CA LEU A 97 5.93 -13.96 6.12
C LEU A 97 6.70 -13.04 5.17
N ILE A 98 7.65 -12.25 5.68
CA ILE A 98 8.51 -11.40 4.84
C ILE A 98 9.32 -12.26 3.88
N ASN A 99 9.86 -13.38 4.36
CA ASN A 99 10.64 -14.29 3.53
C ASN A 99 9.77 -14.90 2.43
N ASP A 100 8.56 -15.35 2.75
CA ASP A 100 7.63 -15.90 1.76
C ASP A 100 7.24 -14.88 0.69
N LEU A 101 6.99 -13.62 1.07
CA LEU A 101 6.65 -12.56 0.10
C LEU A 101 7.80 -12.31 -0.88
N ARG A 102 9.05 -12.37 -0.40
CA ARG A 102 10.24 -12.20 -1.23
C ARG A 102 10.51 -13.35 -2.20
N ILE A 103 9.89 -14.52 -2.00
CA ILE A 103 10.05 -15.68 -2.89
C ILE A 103 9.07 -15.61 -4.07
N ILE A 104 8.00 -14.82 -3.96
CA ILE A 104 6.91 -14.74 -4.94
C ILE A 104 7.12 -13.59 -5.95
N ASP A 105 7.90 -12.58 -5.57
CA ASP A 105 8.37 -11.47 -6.43
C ASP A 105 9.62 -11.86 -7.25
#